data_AF-A0A382X8B1-F1
#
_entry.id   AF-A0A382X8B1-F1
#
_cell.length_a   1.000
_cell.length_b   1.000
_cell.length_c   1.000
_cell.angle_alpha   90.00
_cell.angle_beta   90.00
_cell.angle_gamma   90.00
#
_symmetry.space_group_name_H-M   'P 1'
#
loop_
_entity.id
_entity.type
_entity.pdbx_description
1 polymer ?
#
loop_
_entity_poly.entity_id
_entity_poly.type
_entity_poly.pdbx_seq_one_letter_code
_entity_poly.pdbx_strand_id
1 'polypeptide(L)'
;MSGQPGIFGYLLAIAVLSSAALVNAQEIVLTRSGATCADDPNCINRLHPTIPMVARAESGERVVFQTRLTGIADGPPGSTIHSLSGPVNIVDTKAGDTIAVTIVSVKPFGSGTTTITGNSVLADQFIGEIGRSINWELGPDYATSEDIPNVHIPNRGFPGVITVLPGPDQIATYLAREHAGVAAGGRGQLPEPINAVPVDICGPESPIKEECVRTGPPREHGGNMDIRYH
;
A
#
# COMPACT_ATOMS: atom_id res chain seq x y z
N MET A 1 -10.48 -77.47 37.23
CA MET A 1 -10.08 -77.53 35.81
C MET A 1 -11.24 -76.98 34.98
N SER A 2 -10.93 -76.15 33.97
CA SER A 2 -11.80 -75.61 32.89
C SER A 2 -13.05 -74.80 33.33
N GLY A 3 -13.34 -73.57 32.90
CA GLY A 3 -12.87 -72.71 31.82
C GLY A 3 -14.07 -71.96 31.20
N GLN A 4 -13.98 -70.62 31.07
CA GLN A 4 -14.86 -69.65 30.33
C GLN A 4 -16.24 -69.27 30.91
N PRO A 5 -16.91 -68.16 30.47
CA PRO A 5 -16.51 -67.02 29.60
C PRO A 5 -16.67 -65.64 30.30
N GLY A 6 -16.01 -64.54 29.94
CA GLY A 6 -16.12 -63.79 28.67
C GLY A 6 -17.25 -62.75 28.74
N ILE A 7 -17.00 -61.56 29.35
CA ILE A 7 -17.89 -60.40 29.23
C ILE A 7 -17.15 -59.29 28.47
N PHE A 8 -17.66 -59.03 27.27
CA PHE A 8 -17.29 -57.95 26.38
C PHE A 8 -17.56 -56.59 27.05
N GLY A 9 -16.51 -55.84 27.37
CA GLY A 9 -16.61 -54.41 27.68
C GLY A 9 -16.50 -53.61 26.39
N TYR A 10 -17.61 -53.09 25.88
CA TYR A 10 -17.61 -52.10 24.79
C TYR A 10 -17.07 -50.77 25.34
N LEU A 11 -15.82 -50.45 25.03
CA LEU A 11 -15.29 -49.09 25.14
C LEU A 11 -15.73 -48.31 23.90
N LEU A 12 -16.79 -47.52 24.06
CA LEU A 12 -17.21 -46.55 23.06
C LEU A 12 -16.19 -45.39 23.06
N ALA A 13 -15.20 -45.47 22.17
CA ALA A 13 -14.31 -44.35 21.89
C ALA A 13 -15.11 -43.29 21.11
N ILE A 14 -15.62 -42.27 21.82
CA ILE A 14 -16.14 -41.06 21.19
C ILE A 14 -14.92 -40.29 20.68
N ALA A 15 -14.59 -40.49 19.40
CA ALA A 15 -13.68 -39.61 18.70
C ALA A 15 -14.38 -38.25 18.56
N VAL A 16 -13.98 -37.27 19.38
CA VAL A 16 -14.31 -35.86 19.14
C VAL A 16 -13.48 -35.44 17.93
N LEU A 17 -14.04 -35.66 16.74
CA LEU A 17 -13.61 -34.97 15.54
C LEU A 17 -13.92 -33.49 15.75
N SER A 18 -12.91 -32.74 16.19
CA SER A 18 -12.93 -31.30 16.11
C SER A 18 -13.01 -30.96 14.62
N SER A 19 -14.22 -30.71 14.13
CA SER A 19 -14.45 -30.11 12.83
C SER A 19 -13.81 -28.74 12.87
N ALA A 20 -12.54 -28.66 12.48
CA ALA A 20 -11.98 -27.42 11.98
C ALA A 20 -12.88 -27.05 10.81
N ALA A 21 -13.83 -26.15 11.07
CA ALA A 21 -14.60 -25.54 10.02
C ALA A 21 -13.58 -25.01 9.02
N LEU A 22 -13.61 -25.54 7.80
CA LEU A 22 -13.05 -24.86 6.65
C LEU A 22 -13.87 -23.59 6.51
N VAL A 23 -13.51 -22.57 7.29
CA VAL A 23 -13.97 -21.21 7.07
C VAL A 23 -13.43 -20.89 5.70
N ASN A 24 -14.32 -20.92 4.72
CA ASN A 24 -14.08 -20.29 3.44
C ASN A 24 -14.01 -18.79 3.74
N ALA A 25 -12.83 -18.34 4.18
CA ALA A 25 -12.58 -16.94 4.47
C ALA A 25 -12.70 -16.22 3.14
N GLN A 26 -13.85 -15.60 2.93
CA GLN A 26 -14.11 -14.78 1.75
C GLN A 26 -13.01 -13.73 1.69
N GLU A 27 -12.22 -13.75 0.62
CA GLU A 27 -11.10 -12.83 0.46
C GLU A 27 -11.64 -11.39 0.40
N ILE A 28 -11.08 -10.50 1.21
CA ILE A 28 -11.45 -9.08 1.22
C ILE A 28 -10.74 -8.42 0.04
N VAL A 29 -11.48 -8.02 -0.99
CA VAL A 29 -10.88 -7.46 -2.22
C VAL A 29 -11.23 -5.98 -2.36
N LEU A 30 -10.23 -5.12 -2.24
CA LEU A 30 -10.34 -3.70 -2.59
C LEU A 30 -10.14 -3.60 -4.09
N THR A 31 -11.27 -3.58 -4.80
CA THR A 31 -11.30 -3.53 -6.27
C THR A 31 -11.04 -2.11 -6.74
N ARG A 32 -10.13 -1.96 -7.71
CA ARG A 32 -9.85 -0.68 -8.35
C ARG A 32 -11.01 -0.33 -9.29
N SER A 33 -11.55 0.88 -9.18
CA SER A 33 -12.65 1.35 -10.04
C SER A 33 -12.48 2.81 -10.48
N GLY A 34 -12.98 3.17 -11.66
CA GLY A 34 -12.87 4.56 -12.16
C GLY A 34 -11.51 4.89 -12.76
N ALA A 35 -11.44 6.01 -13.49
CA ALA A 35 -10.27 6.39 -14.26
C ALA A 35 -9.12 6.89 -13.37
N THR A 36 -9.46 7.74 -12.39
CA THR A 36 -8.51 8.39 -11.48
C THR A 36 -8.64 7.85 -10.06
N CYS A 37 -7.75 8.28 -9.15
CA CYS A 37 -7.91 8.01 -7.72
C CYS A 37 -9.17 8.69 -7.15
N ALA A 38 -9.56 9.85 -7.67
CA ALA A 38 -10.74 10.58 -7.20
C ALA A 38 -12.05 9.85 -7.57
N ASP A 39 -12.03 8.99 -8.58
CA ASP A 39 -13.18 8.18 -9.01
C ASP A 39 -13.24 6.82 -8.31
N ASP A 40 -12.33 6.55 -7.38
CA ASP A 40 -12.15 5.26 -6.73
C ASP A 40 -12.40 5.38 -5.23
N PRO A 41 -13.51 4.82 -4.70
CA PRO A 41 -13.83 4.93 -3.28
C PRO A 41 -12.82 4.21 -2.38
N ASN A 42 -11.99 3.33 -2.95
CA ASN A 42 -10.93 2.62 -2.23
C ASN A 42 -9.58 3.34 -2.32
N CYS A 43 -9.50 4.53 -2.94
CA CYS A 43 -8.23 5.20 -3.20
C CYS A 43 -8.04 6.46 -2.36
N ILE A 44 -6.82 6.65 -1.86
CA ILE A 44 -6.37 7.86 -1.19
C ILE A 44 -4.99 8.28 -1.70
N ASN A 45 -4.65 9.56 -1.63
CA ASN A 45 -3.29 10.04 -1.95
C ASN A 45 -2.73 11.03 -0.91
N ARG A 46 -3.41 11.15 0.22
CA ARG A 46 -2.98 11.87 1.42
C ARG A 46 -3.18 10.97 2.64
N LEU A 47 -2.46 11.27 3.71
CA LEU A 47 -2.59 10.55 4.96
C LEU A 47 -3.09 11.51 6.04
N HIS A 48 -4.19 11.16 6.67
CA HIS A 48 -4.77 11.88 7.79
C HIS A 48 -5.62 10.90 8.62
N PRO A 49 -5.62 10.95 9.97
CA PRO A 49 -6.35 9.99 10.80
C PRO A 49 -7.86 10.03 10.64
N THR A 50 -8.42 11.11 10.08
CA THR A 50 -9.87 11.23 9.84
C THR A 50 -10.33 10.60 8.53
N ILE A 51 -9.42 10.12 7.68
CA ILE A 51 -9.78 9.41 6.45
C ILE A 51 -10.53 8.13 6.83
N PRO A 52 -11.75 7.92 6.30
CA PRO A 52 -12.56 6.76 6.64
C PRO A 52 -11.92 5.47 6.11
N MET A 53 -12.08 4.40 6.88
CA MET A 53 -11.68 3.06 6.47
C MET A 53 -12.67 2.56 5.41
N VAL A 54 -12.16 1.95 4.33
CA VAL A 54 -12.98 1.48 3.20
C VAL A 54 -13.33 -0.01 3.30
N ALA A 55 -12.62 -0.74 4.16
CA ALA A 55 -12.88 -2.13 4.48
C ALA A 55 -12.51 -2.44 5.93
N ARG A 56 -12.94 -3.61 6.40
CA ARG A 56 -12.64 -4.15 7.73
C ARG A 56 -12.09 -5.56 7.56
N ALA A 57 -11.06 -5.90 8.33
CA ALA A 57 -10.45 -7.24 8.38
C ALA A 57 -10.13 -7.62 9.83
N GLU A 58 -10.31 -8.89 10.16
CA GLU A 58 -9.87 -9.50 11.40
C GLU A 58 -8.40 -9.97 11.28
N SER A 59 -7.73 -10.18 12.41
CA SER A 59 -6.36 -10.71 12.40
C SER A 59 -6.30 -12.09 11.75
N GLY A 60 -5.37 -12.27 10.80
CA GLY A 60 -5.20 -13.50 10.04
C GLY A 60 -6.02 -13.57 8.74
N GLU A 61 -6.92 -12.62 8.48
CA GLU A 61 -7.63 -12.56 7.21
C GLU A 61 -6.74 -12.06 6.06
N ARG A 62 -7.07 -12.52 4.85
CA ARG A 62 -6.39 -12.11 3.62
C ARG A 62 -7.11 -10.93 2.98
N VAL A 63 -6.34 -9.91 2.64
CA VAL A 63 -6.81 -8.74 1.91
C VAL A 63 -6.06 -8.61 0.59
N VAL A 64 -6.78 -8.44 -0.51
CA VAL A 64 -6.24 -8.16 -1.83
C VAL A 64 -6.45 -6.68 -2.15
N PHE A 65 -5.34 -5.99 -2.36
CA PHE A 65 -5.32 -4.60 -2.77
C PHE A 65 -5.07 -4.53 -4.28
N GLN A 66 -6.09 -4.14 -5.06
CA GLN A 66 -5.86 -3.75 -6.45
C GLN A 66 -5.38 -2.31 -6.48
N THR A 67 -4.16 -2.09 -6.97
CA THR A 67 -3.49 -0.79 -6.93
C THR A 67 -3.48 -0.09 -8.29
N ARG A 68 -3.16 1.20 -8.26
CA ARG A 68 -2.95 2.03 -9.46
C ARG A 68 -1.45 2.20 -9.70
N LEU A 69 -1.06 2.28 -10.96
CA LEU A 69 0.28 2.72 -11.32
C LEU A 69 0.44 4.18 -10.87
N THR A 70 1.48 4.42 -10.09
CA THR A 70 1.87 5.77 -9.66
C THR A 70 2.50 6.50 -10.84
N GLY A 71 2.10 7.74 -11.11
CA GLY A 71 2.76 8.58 -12.12
C GLY A 71 2.13 8.64 -13.50
N ILE A 72 0.96 8.01 -13.71
CA ILE A 72 0.08 8.45 -14.81
C ILE A 72 -0.56 9.77 -14.33
N ALA A 73 -0.16 10.85 -15.00
CA ALA A 73 -0.41 12.22 -14.59
C ALA A 73 -1.89 12.62 -14.72
N ASP A 74 -2.64 12.47 -13.64
CA ASP A 74 -3.81 13.31 -13.42
C ASP A 74 -3.31 14.60 -12.74
N GLY A 75 -3.40 15.74 -13.42
CA GLY A 75 -3.08 17.07 -12.84
C GLY A 75 -1.61 17.52 -12.93
N PRO A 76 -1.29 18.73 -12.41
CA PRO A 76 0.08 19.27 -12.42
C PRO A 76 1.08 18.29 -11.78
N PRO A 77 2.32 18.21 -12.31
CA PRO A 77 3.28 17.16 -11.96
C PRO A 77 3.43 16.99 -10.45
N GLY A 78 3.15 15.79 -9.96
CA GLY A 78 3.44 15.40 -8.59
C GLY A 78 2.40 15.77 -7.53
N SER A 79 1.20 16.28 -7.87
CA SER A 79 0.12 16.52 -6.89
C SER A 79 -0.72 15.26 -6.58
N THR A 80 -0.85 14.34 -7.53
CA THR A 80 -1.69 13.13 -7.41
C THR A 80 -0.98 11.89 -6.90
N ILE A 81 0.36 11.91 -6.87
CA ILE A 81 1.19 10.79 -6.48
C ILE A 81 1.41 10.81 -4.94
N HIS A 82 1.41 9.67 -4.24
CA HIS A 82 1.09 8.30 -4.68
C HIS A 82 -0.36 7.95 -4.35
N SER A 83 -1.07 7.33 -5.30
CA SER A 83 -2.40 6.74 -5.11
C SER A 83 -2.28 5.40 -4.37
N LEU A 84 -2.91 5.26 -3.21
CA LEU A 84 -2.89 4.09 -2.34
C LEU A 84 -4.27 3.48 -2.23
N SER A 85 -4.36 2.15 -2.23
CA SER A 85 -5.60 1.43 -2.00
C SER A 85 -5.80 1.16 -0.51
N GLY A 86 -6.94 1.55 0.05
CA GLY A 86 -7.26 1.49 1.47
C GLY A 86 -7.97 2.76 1.95
N PRO A 87 -7.97 3.06 3.25
CA PRO A 87 -7.41 2.29 4.38
C PRO A 87 -8.28 1.10 4.81
N VAL A 88 -7.66 0.06 5.38
CA VAL A 88 -8.37 -1.11 5.93
C VAL A 88 -8.31 -1.07 7.45
N ASN A 89 -9.47 -1.17 8.10
CA ASN A 89 -9.56 -1.28 9.54
C ASN A 89 -9.20 -2.71 9.99
N ILE A 90 -8.12 -2.86 10.76
CA ILE A 90 -7.84 -4.13 11.44
C ILE A 90 -8.53 -4.10 12.79
N VAL A 91 -9.43 -5.04 13.01
CA VAL A 91 -10.33 -5.06 14.16
C VAL A 91 -9.55 -5.18 15.46
N ASP A 92 -10.08 -4.49 16.48
CA ASP A 92 -9.51 -4.42 17.83
C ASP A 92 -8.08 -3.86 17.94
N THR A 93 -7.52 -3.32 16.85
CA THR A 93 -6.24 -2.61 16.89
C THR A 93 -6.39 -1.22 17.50
N LYS A 94 -5.39 -0.81 18.26
CA LYS A 94 -5.31 0.51 18.90
C LYS A 94 -3.92 1.13 18.73
N ALA A 95 -3.85 2.44 18.97
CA ALA A 95 -2.57 3.14 19.00
C ALA A 95 -1.60 2.47 19.98
N GLY A 96 -0.37 2.23 19.52
CA GLY A 96 0.68 1.52 20.26
C GLY A 96 0.81 0.04 19.91
N ASP A 97 -0.18 -0.56 19.23
CA ASP A 97 -0.05 -1.92 18.70
C ASP A 97 0.88 -1.97 17.49
N THR A 98 1.41 -3.17 17.21
CA THR A 98 2.15 -3.45 15.97
C THR A 98 1.31 -4.31 15.05
N ILE A 99 1.15 -3.89 13.79
CA ILE A 99 0.48 -4.67 12.76
C ILE A 99 1.55 -5.44 11.97
N ALA A 100 1.52 -6.77 12.07
CA ALA A 100 2.37 -7.64 11.25
C ALA A 100 1.68 -7.95 9.92
N VAL A 101 2.26 -7.46 8.81
CA VAL A 101 1.74 -7.70 7.45
C VAL A 101 2.62 -8.72 6.76
N THR A 102 2.04 -9.84 6.32
CA THR A 102 2.71 -10.81 5.45
C THR A 102 2.32 -10.57 4.01
N ILE A 103 3.28 -10.19 3.16
CA ILE A 103 3.07 -10.04 1.72
C ILE A 103 3.08 -11.45 1.11
N VAL A 104 1.90 -11.98 0.81
CA VAL A 104 1.75 -13.34 0.25
C VAL A 104 2.15 -13.40 -1.22
N SER A 105 1.76 -12.40 -2.01
CA SER A 105 2.11 -12.31 -3.42
C SER A 105 1.92 -10.90 -3.95
N VAL A 106 2.77 -10.48 -4.89
CA VAL A 106 2.57 -9.29 -5.71
C VAL A 106 2.43 -9.75 -7.16
N LYS A 107 1.29 -9.45 -7.78
CA LYS A 107 1.04 -9.80 -9.18
C LYS A 107 1.18 -8.53 -10.03
N PRO A 108 2.14 -8.47 -10.97
CA PRO A 108 2.17 -7.37 -11.91
C PRO A 108 0.91 -7.41 -12.79
N PHE A 109 0.47 -6.24 -13.24
CA PHE A 109 -0.63 -6.13 -14.18
C PHE A 109 -0.33 -5.05 -15.22
N GLY A 110 -0.36 -5.45 -16.51
CA GLY A 110 -0.18 -4.54 -17.63
C GLY A 110 1.27 -4.10 -17.81
N SER A 111 1.46 -2.78 -17.89
CA SER A 111 2.76 -2.15 -18.14
C SER A 111 3.26 -1.35 -16.93
N GLY A 112 4.55 -1.05 -16.93
CA GLY A 112 5.18 -0.14 -15.98
C GLY A 112 6.07 0.86 -16.70
N THR A 113 6.56 1.87 -15.98
CA THR A 113 7.49 2.85 -16.54
C THR A 113 8.69 3.05 -15.63
N THR A 114 9.82 3.40 -16.24
CA THR A 114 10.97 3.96 -15.52
C THR A 114 11.27 5.31 -16.13
N THR A 115 11.20 6.36 -15.31
CA THR A 115 11.33 7.74 -15.76
C THR A 115 12.51 8.42 -15.08
N ILE A 116 13.30 9.17 -15.84
CA ILE A 116 14.33 10.05 -15.28
C ILE A 116 13.63 11.28 -14.69
N THR A 117 13.68 11.43 -13.37
CA THR A 117 13.06 12.55 -12.65
C THR A 117 14.10 13.56 -12.17
N GLY A 118 13.71 14.83 -12.05
CA GLY A 118 14.59 15.90 -11.57
C GLY A 118 15.00 15.81 -10.09
N ASN A 119 14.46 14.83 -9.35
CA ASN A 119 14.87 14.45 -8.00
C ASN A 119 15.75 13.19 -7.94
N SER A 120 16.14 12.65 -9.08
CA SER A 120 17.15 11.58 -9.16
C SER A 120 18.49 12.04 -8.60
N VAL A 121 19.23 11.10 -8.01
CA VAL A 121 20.62 11.29 -7.53
C VAL A 121 21.55 11.74 -8.67
N LEU A 122 21.23 11.37 -9.91
CA LEU A 122 22.02 11.70 -11.11
C LEU A 122 21.39 12.81 -11.96
N ALA A 123 20.41 13.56 -11.42
CA ALA A 123 19.66 14.54 -12.21
C ALA A 123 20.54 15.63 -12.83
N ASP A 124 21.67 15.99 -12.19
CA ASP A 124 22.67 16.95 -12.68
C ASP A 124 23.45 16.46 -13.91
N GLN A 125 23.62 15.14 -14.05
CA GLN A 125 24.32 14.52 -15.18
C GLN A 125 23.40 14.31 -16.39
N PHE A 126 22.09 14.24 -16.18
CA PHE A 126 21.09 13.89 -17.19
C PHE A 126 20.02 14.97 -17.36
N ILE A 127 20.37 16.25 -17.20
CA ILE A 127 19.43 17.39 -17.25
C ILE A 127 18.61 17.39 -18.56
N GLY A 128 19.25 17.14 -19.70
CA GLY A 128 18.60 17.09 -21.01
C GLY A 128 17.68 15.88 -21.22
N GLU A 129 17.73 14.91 -20.31
CA GLU A 129 17.00 13.64 -20.39
C GLU A 129 15.86 13.56 -19.34
N ILE A 130 15.68 14.58 -18.50
CA ILE A 130 14.60 14.64 -17.51
C ILE A 130 13.25 14.49 -18.24
N GLY A 131 12.42 13.56 -17.75
CA GLY A 131 11.13 13.22 -18.33
C GLY A 131 11.18 12.08 -19.34
N ARG A 132 12.37 11.66 -19.81
CA ARG A 132 12.47 10.45 -20.63
C ARG A 132 12.08 9.23 -19.82
N SER A 133 11.30 8.37 -20.47
CA SER A 133 10.72 7.19 -19.87
C SER A 133 10.94 5.98 -20.76
N ILE A 134 11.16 4.84 -20.12
CA ILE A 134 11.14 3.52 -20.74
C ILE A 134 9.85 2.83 -20.32
N ASN A 135 9.15 2.24 -21.28
CA ASN A 135 7.96 1.44 -21.01
C ASN A 135 8.33 -0.03 -20.86
N TRP A 136 7.79 -0.68 -19.85
CA TRP A 136 8.00 -2.09 -19.55
C TRP A 136 6.70 -2.86 -19.73
N GLU A 137 6.75 -3.97 -20.46
CA GLU A 137 5.76 -5.04 -20.34
C GLU A 137 6.09 -5.86 -19.09
N LEU A 138 5.14 -5.98 -18.16
CA LEU A 138 5.35 -6.64 -16.88
C LEU A 138 4.79 -8.07 -16.90
N GLY A 139 5.67 -9.04 -17.11
CA GLY A 139 5.34 -10.47 -17.08
C GLY A 139 5.49 -11.09 -15.68
N PRO A 140 5.00 -12.33 -15.50
CA PRO A 140 5.11 -13.05 -14.23
C PRO A 140 6.56 -13.38 -13.85
N ASP A 141 7.44 -13.62 -14.83
CA ASP A 141 8.83 -14.01 -14.59
C ASP A 141 9.83 -12.87 -14.88
N TYR A 142 9.51 -12.01 -15.85
CA TYR A 142 10.38 -10.93 -16.32
C TYR A 142 9.59 -9.70 -16.72
N ALA A 143 10.22 -8.53 -16.61
CA ALA A 143 9.85 -7.31 -17.32
C ALA A 143 10.76 -7.13 -18.55
N THR A 144 10.17 -6.72 -19.66
CA THR A 144 10.84 -6.50 -20.97
C THR A 144 10.44 -5.16 -21.57
N SER A 145 11.27 -4.62 -22.46
CA SER A 145 11.00 -3.35 -23.13
C SER A 145 11.53 -3.35 -24.56
N GLU A 146 10.75 -2.80 -25.49
CA GLU A 146 11.21 -2.55 -26.87
C GLU A 146 12.27 -1.44 -26.91
N ASP A 147 12.27 -0.51 -25.94
CA ASP A 147 13.24 0.57 -25.84
C ASP A 147 14.65 0.04 -25.47
N ILE A 148 14.73 -1.13 -24.84
CA ILE A 148 15.97 -1.81 -24.46
C ILE A 148 15.89 -3.29 -24.89
N PRO A 149 16.06 -3.59 -26.19
CA PRO A 149 15.90 -4.94 -26.70
C PRO A 149 16.95 -5.89 -26.09
N ASN A 150 16.54 -7.16 -25.91
CA ASN A 150 17.34 -8.26 -25.36
C ASN A 150 17.64 -8.19 -23.85
N VAL A 151 17.10 -7.20 -23.12
CA VAL A 151 17.20 -7.14 -21.65
C VAL A 151 15.94 -7.70 -21.02
N HIS A 152 16.12 -8.63 -20.08
CA HIS A 152 15.04 -9.21 -19.29
C HIS A 152 15.34 -8.95 -17.81
N ILE A 153 14.46 -8.20 -17.14
CA ILE A 153 14.60 -7.90 -15.71
C ILE A 153 13.76 -8.91 -14.93
N PRO A 154 14.35 -9.77 -14.07
CA PRO A 154 13.57 -10.73 -13.30
C PRO A 154 12.49 -10.06 -12.46
N ASN A 155 11.27 -10.60 -12.51
CA ASN A 155 10.17 -10.10 -11.70
C ASN A 155 10.45 -10.35 -10.22
N ARG A 156 10.59 -9.24 -9.50
CA ARG A 156 10.81 -9.19 -8.05
C ARG A 156 9.88 -8.14 -7.46
N GLY A 157 8.61 -8.19 -7.86
CA GLY A 157 7.59 -7.23 -7.48
C GLY A 157 7.49 -7.07 -5.96
N PHE A 158 7.54 -5.82 -5.51
CA PHE A 158 7.37 -5.42 -4.12
C PHE A 158 6.59 -4.10 -4.09
N PRO A 159 5.84 -3.82 -3.01
CA PRO A 159 5.18 -2.53 -2.85
C PRO A 159 6.18 -1.47 -2.37
N GLY A 160 6.34 -0.39 -3.14
CA GLY A 160 7.15 0.77 -2.71
C GLY A 160 6.55 1.51 -1.51
N VAL A 161 5.21 1.56 -1.46
CA VAL A 161 4.44 2.20 -0.38
C VAL A 161 3.58 1.16 0.36
N ILE A 162 3.85 0.98 1.65
CA ILE A 162 2.94 0.34 2.63
C ILE A 162 2.92 1.24 3.85
N THR A 163 1.73 1.57 4.36
CA THR A 163 1.59 2.49 5.48
C THR A 163 0.41 2.16 6.37
N VAL A 164 0.44 2.71 7.58
CA VAL A 164 -0.74 2.96 8.42
C VAL A 164 -1.07 4.45 8.44
N LEU A 165 -2.30 4.81 8.81
CA LEU A 165 -2.65 6.22 9.03
C LEU A 165 -1.88 6.74 10.27
N PRO A 166 -1.16 7.87 10.17
CA PRO A 166 -0.49 8.47 11.32
C PRO A 166 -1.49 9.13 12.27
N GLY A 167 -1.15 9.19 13.56
CA GLY A 167 -1.91 9.95 14.56
C GLY A 167 -1.66 11.46 14.49
N PRO A 168 -2.47 12.29 15.19
CA PRO A 168 -2.33 13.75 15.19
C PRO A 168 -0.94 14.23 15.66
N ASP A 169 -0.40 13.65 16.73
CA ASP A 169 0.92 14.04 17.27
C ASP A 169 2.06 13.71 16.28
N GLN A 170 1.91 12.61 15.54
CA GLN A 170 2.85 12.23 14.49
C GLN A 170 2.78 13.23 13.34
N ILE A 171 1.57 13.59 12.87
CA ILE A 171 1.39 14.62 11.84
C ILE A 171 2.03 15.94 12.26
N ALA A 172 1.76 16.43 13.48
CA ALA A 172 2.36 17.66 13.97
C ALA A 172 3.90 17.62 13.96
N THR A 173 4.48 16.48 14.36
CA THR A 173 5.94 16.25 14.32
C THR A 173 6.48 16.26 12.90
N TYR A 174 5.79 15.60 11.96
CA TYR A 174 6.19 15.53 10.55
C TYR A 174 6.19 16.91 9.91
N LEU A 175 5.10 17.66 10.09
CA LEU A 175 4.95 19.00 9.55
C LEU A 175 6.02 19.93 10.11
N ALA A 176 6.24 19.94 11.43
CA ALA A 176 7.25 20.80 12.05
C ALA A 176 8.64 20.60 11.42
N ARG A 177 9.09 19.34 11.27
CA ARG A 177 10.41 19.05 10.67
C ARG A 177 10.45 19.31 9.16
N GLU A 178 9.38 19.03 8.43
CA GLU A 178 9.33 19.21 6.98
C GLU A 178 9.28 20.69 6.60
N HIS A 179 8.49 21.50 7.33
CA HIS A 179 8.51 22.95 7.19
C HIS A 179 9.88 23.53 7.53
N ALA A 180 10.53 23.08 8.61
CA ALA A 180 11.88 23.53 8.95
C ALA A 180 12.90 23.16 7.86
N GLY A 181 12.82 21.94 7.32
CA GLY A 181 13.69 21.48 6.23
C GLY A 181 13.51 22.29 4.95
N VAL A 182 12.26 22.58 4.55
CA VAL A 182 11.96 23.43 3.39
C VAL A 182 12.43 24.87 3.62
N ALA A 183 12.18 25.43 4.81
CA ALA A 183 12.64 26.78 5.16
C ALA A 183 14.18 26.91 5.13
N ALA A 184 14.90 25.82 5.40
CA ALA A 184 16.36 25.74 5.28
C ALA A 184 16.86 25.52 3.83
N GLY A 185 15.98 25.54 2.83
CA GLY A 185 16.30 25.31 1.42
C GLY A 185 16.33 23.84 0.99
N GLY A 186 15.91 22.93 1.87
CA GLY A 186 15.73 21.52 1.55
C GLY A 186 14.56 21.29 0.59
N ARG A 187 14.58 20.15 -0.10
CA ARG A 187 13.42 19.68 -0.85
C ARG A 187 12.43 19.05 0.12
N GLY A 188 11.16 19.39 0.01
CA GLY A 188 10.09 18.81 0.83
C GLY A 188 8.79 18.72 0.06
N GLN A 189 7.90 17.84 0.52
CA GLN A 189 6.56 17.68 -0.02
C GLN A 189 5.55 18.06 1.07
N LEU A 190 5.43 19.38 1.28
CA LEU A 190 4.43 19.93 2.19
C LEU A 190 3.02 19.52 1.75
N PRO A 191 2.03 19.61 2.65
CA PRO A 191 0.62 19.45 2.29
C PRO A 191 0.26 20.23 1.03
N GLU A 192 -0.47 19.57 0.14
CA GLU A 192 -0.92 20.13 -1.14
C GLU A 192 -2.38 19.70 -1.32
N PRO A 193 -3.35 20.61 -1.16
CA PRO A 193 -4.77 20.29 -1.31
C PRO A 193 -5.20 20.01 -2.75
N ILE A 194 -4.47 20.52 -3.74
CA ILE A 194 -4.83 20.33 -5.15
C ILE A 194 -4.72 18.84 -5.50
N ASN A 195 -5.81 18.28 -6.04
CA ASN A 195 -5.97 16.86 -6.37
C ASN A 195 -5.79 15.90 -5.18
N ALA A 196 -5.96 16.38 -3.95
CA ALA A 196 -5.99 15.53 -2.78
C ALA A 196 -7.24 14.65 -2.78
N VAL A 197 -7.05 13.37 -2.45
CA VAL A 197 -8.10 12.37 -2.31
C VAL A 197 -7.96 11.72 -0.92
N PRO A 198 -9.02 11.71 -0.08
CA PRO A 198 -10.39 12.21 -0.36
C PRO A 198 -10.50 13.75 -0.43
N VAL A 199 -11.27 14.26 -1.40
CA VAL A 199 -11.35 15.71 -1.69
C VAL A 199 -12.10 16.49 -0.60
N ASP A 200 -13.08 15.87 0.04
CA ASP A 200 -13.86 16.41 1.15
C ASP A 200 -13.03 16.54 2.44
N ILE A 201 -12.03 15.69 2.62
CA ILE A 201 -11.17 15.68 3.80
C ILE A 201 -9.89 16.48 3.60
N CYS A 202 -9.26 16.35 2.42
CA CYS A 202 -7.93 16.92 2.18
C CYS A 202 -7.88 17.93 1.03
N GLY A 203 -9.00 18.19 0.36
CA GLY A 203 -9.06 19.11 -0.78
C GLY A 203 -9.02 20.59 -0.40
N PRO A 204 -9.08 21.50 -1.40
CA PRO A 204 -8.88 22.94 -1.20
C PRO A 204 -9.82 23.60 -0.19
N GLU A 205 -11.06 23.13 -0.12
CA GLU A 205 -12.10 23.66 0.77
C GLU A 205 -12.04 23.06 2.18
N SER A 206 -11.20 22.04 2.43
CA SER A 206 -11.10 21.43 3.75
C SER A 206 -10.43 22.39 4.76
N PRO A 207 -10.93 22.46 6.00
CA PRO A 207 -10.28 23.20 7.08
C PRO A 207 -9.00 22.52 7.59
N ILE A 208 -8.83 21.22 7.33
CA ILE A 208 -7.68 20.41 7.80
C ILE A 208 -6.70 20.07 6.67
N LYS A 209 -6.80 20.73 5.51
CA LYS A 209 -5.94 20.47 4.35
C LYS A 209 -4.44 20.55 4.65
N GLU A 210 -4.05 21.45 5.56
CA GLU A 210 -2.66 21.64 5.99
C GLU A 210 -2.16 20.53 6.93
N GLU A 211 -3.04 19.63 7.37
CA GLU A 211 -2.70 18.45 8.18
C GLU A 211 -2.57 17.19 7.31
N CYS A 212 -3.07 17.21 6.08
CA CYS A 212 -3.06 16.09 5.15
C CYS A 212 -1.68 15.88 4.53
N VAL A 213 -0.85 15.06 5.18
CA VAL A 213 0.53 14.83 4.75
C VAL A 213 0.61 14.02 3.45
N ARG A 214 1.63 14.33 2.63
CA ARG A 214 1.92 13.64 1.37
C ARG A 214 2.43 12.21 1.62
N THR A 215 2.11 11.31 0.70
CA THR A 215 2.52 9.88 0.72
C THR A 215 3.92 9.63 0.16
N GLY A 216 4.66 10.67 -0.23
CA GLY A 216 5.94 10.54 -0.93
C GLY A 216 7.17 10.32 -0.06
N PRO A 217 7.39 11.04 1.06
CA PRO A 217 8.52 10.73 1.94
C PRO A 217 8.19 9.57 2.88
N PRO A 218 9.13 8.64 3.13
CA PRO A 218 9.00 7.67 4.20
C PRO A 218 9.04 8.37 5.57
N ARG A 219 8.32 7.82 6.54
CA ARG A 219 8.27 8.29 7.93
C ARG A 219 8.20 7.11 8.89
N GLU A 220 7.97 7.40 10.17
CA GLU A 220 7.93 6.44 11.28
C GLU A 220 6.81 5.39 11.11
N HIS A 221 5.75 5.71 10.36
CA HIS A 221 4.69 4.77 10.02
C HIS A 221 4.99 3.86 8.80
N GLY A 222 6.22 3.88 8.29
CA GLY A 222 6.56 3.32 6.99
C GLY A 222 6.27 4.32 5.88
N GLY A 223 5.33 4.00 4.99
CA GLY A 223 5.03 4.81 3.81
C GLY A 223 5.91 4.42 2.64
N ASN A 224 6.38 5.41 1.89
CA ASN A 224 7.17 5.22 0.68
C ASN A 224 8.63 4.88 1.02
N MET A 225 8.83 3.67 1.52
CA MET A 225 10.13 3.18 1.93
C MET A 225 10.97 2.73 0.73
N ASP A 226 10.33 2.30 -0.35
CA ASP A 226 10.98 1.78 -1.56
C ASP A 226 12.04 0.69 -1.28
N ILE A 227 11.84 -0.09 -0.21
CA ILE A 227 12.76 -1.16 0.16
C ILE A 227 12.36 -2.43 -0.57
N ARG A 228 13.18 -2.79 -1.57
CA ARG A 228 13.14 -4.12 -2.15
C ARG A 228 13.73 -5.13 -1.16
N TYR A 229 12.96 -6.16 -0.83
CA TYR A 229 13.44 -7.32 -0.09
C TYR A 229 13.55 -8.51 -1.06
N HIS A 230 14.75 -9.10 -1.13
CA HIS A 230 15.17 -10.21 -2.00
C HIS A 230 15.51 -9.91 -3.48
#